data_AF-F9VDU9-F1
#
_entry.id   AF-F9VDU9-F1
#
_cell.length_a   1.000
_cell.length_b   1.000
_cell.length_c   1.000
_cell.angle_alpha   90.00
_cell.angle_beta   90.00
_cell.angle_gamma   90.00
#
_symmetry.space_group_name_H-M   'P 1'
#
loop_
_entity.id
_entity.type
_entity.pdbx_description
1 polymer ?
#
loop_
_entity_poly.entity_id
_entity_poly.type
_entity_poly.pdbx_seq_one_letter_code
_entity_poly.pdbx_strand_id
1 'polypeptide(L)'
;MKKKIILSCSVVMVSFLLGAHSHLSAETMEGLDEDTVNVNITDNSTSSSEISHSSDATSPSSSETISSNQSQLPSESTSEEASSEEEINTVPSVDEASKISDSSSKDTTTAQQEATSEKKEYITVYRLYNKRNMEHLYTTDKNEMTTLLKIMNSDWKYEGGAWMSPKTAGASVYRVYNPKSGEHLYTKDSYEAKVLSSKHGWKNEGRKFFSDNSGISVYRLFNAQAGIGAHFVTRDAYEKKVLTSKGWKYEGIAWKSSNTPLVVDYTPPKTPVPPKPHAKSPVYFSQLNSRWSRVPLNNSTVGVSGCVPTSLAMIFKGSYGMNVDPGTVAIRANGISHQSFGLSGKDLLNTVKAYGRSVEQISSQNRAITLLKSGYPLVFYINVGIRHAVVVYGYNNGTVNVFDPYNRQFYPSGRASLTSIWNKPSADPMDWDAGRPVFAVK
;
A
#
# COMPACT_ATOMS: atom_id res chain seq x y z
N MET A 1 -23.23 -12.34 -55.97
CA MET A 1 -22.50 -13.27 -55.09
C MET A 1 -22.50 -12.73 -53.66
N LYS A 2 -22.99 -13.49 -52.66
CA LYS A 2 -22.71 -13.28 -51.22
C LYS A 2 -22.74 -14.66 -50.55
N LYS A 3 -21.66 -15.09 -49.87
CA LYS A 3 -21.59 -16.40 -49.20
C LYS A 3 -22.18 -16.32 -47.79
N LYS A 4 -22.99 -17.30 -47.40
CA LYS A 4 -23.16 -17.68 -45.99
C LYS A 4 -22.00 -18.61 -45.61
N ILE A 5 -21.51 -18.50 -44.38
CA ILE A 5 -20.74 -19.56 -43.72
C ILE A 5 -21.39 -19.81 -42.37
N ILE A 6 -21.68 -21.06 -42.08
CA ILE A 6 -22.09 -21.57 -40.77
C ILE A 6 -20.94 -22.47 -40.32
N LEU A 7 -20.51 -22.37 -39.07
CA LEU A 7 -19.53 -23.30 -38.51
C LEU A 7 -20.06 -23.86 -37.19
N SER A 8 -20.13 -25.18 -37.12
CA SER A 8 -20.45 -25.93 -35.91
C SER A 8 -19.20 -26.08 -35.03
N CYS A 9 -19.37 -26.29 -33.74
CA CYS A 9 -18.30 -26.69 -32.84
C CYS A 9 -18.79 -27.87 -31.99
N SER A 10 -18.12 -29.02 -32.10
CA SER A 10 -18.56 -30.29 -31.52
C SER A 10 -18.04 -30.48 -30.09
N VAL A 11 -18.85 -31.13 -29.25
CA VAL A 11 -18.43 -31.62 -27.93
C VAL A 11 -17.60 -32.90 -28.10
N VAL A 12 -16.57 -33.08 -27.27
CA VAL A 12 -15.84 -34.34 -27.10
C VAL A 12 -15.94 -34.80 -25.65
N MET A 13 -16.18 -36.09 -25.47
CA MET A 13 -16.41 -36.76 -24.17
C MET A 13 -15.56 -38.04 -24.18
N VAL A 14 -14.83 -38.32 -23.10
CA VAL A 14 -13.94 -39.50 -22.99
C VAL A 14 -14.02 -40.08 -21.56
N SER A 15 -14.09 -41.40 -21.47
CA SER A 15 -14.26 -42.19 -20.23
C SER A 15 -13.53 -43.55 -20.35
N PHE A 16 -13.54 -44.34 -19.27
CA PHE A 16 -13.04 -45.73 -19.14
C PHE A 16 -11.51 -45.93 -18.93
N LEU A 17 -11.02 -47.03 -18.32
CA LEU A 17 -11.68 -48.19 -17.67
C LEU A 17 -10.94 -48.69 -16.39
N LEU A 18 -11.63 -49.56 -15.66
CA LEU A 18 -11.36 -50.25 -14.39
C LEU A 18 -10.22 -51.31 -14.39
N GLY A 19 -9.84 -51.78 -13.18
CA GLY A 19 -9.08 -53.03 -12.93
C GLY A 19 -9.11 -53.45 -11.44
N ALA A 20 -9.05 -54.75 -11.11
CA ALA A 20 -9.20 -55.32 -9.74
C ALA A 20 -8.61 -56.75 -9.62
N HIS A 21 -8.48 -57.33 -8.41
CA HIS A 21 -8.66 -58.77 -8.02
C HIS A 21 -8.46 -59.02 -6.48
N SER A 22 -8.44 -60.28 -5.99
CA SER A 22 -9.07 -60.71 -4.69
C SER A 22 -8.34 -61.81 -3.84
N HIS A 23 -9.03 -62.32 -2.78
CA HIS A 23 -8.76 -63.47 -1.83
C HIS A 23 -8.19 -63.10 -0.43
N LEU A 24 -8.78 -63.49 0.72
CA LEU A 24 -9.01 -64.80 1.41
C LEU A 24 -7.74 -65.36 2.11
N SER A 25 -7.76 -65.98 3.31
CA SER A 25 -8.84 -66.56 4.15
C SER A 25 -8.59 -66.33 5.68
N ALA A 26 -9.36 -66.98 6.58
CA ALA A 26 -9.32 -66.83 8.05
C ALA A 26 -9.22 -68.17 8.83
N GLU A 27 -8.85 -68.12 10.13
CA GLU A 27 -9.06 -69.20 11.13
C GLU A 27 -9.02 -68.67 12.59
N THR A 28 -9.31 -69.51 13.59
CA THR A 28 -9.96 -69.11 14.88
C THR A 28 -9.49 -69.94 16.10
N MET A 29 -9.49 -69.36 17.33
CA MET A 29 -9.79 -69.97 18.66
C MET A 29 -9.64 -68.89 19.77
N GLU A 30 -10.60 -68.69 20.70
CA GLU A 30 -10.81 -69.38 22.01
C GLU A 30 -9.68 -69.19 23.04
N GLY A 31 -9.92 -68.79 24.30
CA GLY A 31 -11.16 -68.37 24.98
C GLY A 31 -10.96 -68.17 26.51
N LEU A 32 -12.06 -67.85 27.23
CA LEU A 32 -12.23 -67.85 28.71
C LEU A 32 -11.51 -66.73 29.52
N ASP A 33 -12.05 -66.16 30.61
CA ASP A 33 -13.43 -66.14 31.14
C ASP A 33 -13.65 -64.94 32.10
N GLU A 34 -14.93 -64.68 32.41
CA GLU A 34 -15.60 -64.04 33.57
C GLU A 34 -14.79 -63.16 34.58
N ASP A 35 -15.30 -62.04 35.11
CA ASP A 35 -16.60 -62.00 35.81
C ASP A 35 -17.36 -60.64 35.74
N THR A 36 -18.67 -60.81 35.89
CA THR A 36 -19.86 -59.95 36.05
C THR A 36 -19.73 -58.62 36.83
N VAL A 37 -20.67 -57.63 36.89
CA VAL A 37 -22.09 -57.41 36.49
C VAL A 37 -22.32 -55.87 36.53
N ASN A 38 -23.25 -55.11 35.92
CA ASN A 38 -24.50 -55.22 35.11
C ASN A 38 -24.78 -53.81 34.49
N VAL A 39 -25.71 -53.47 33.57
CA VAL A 39 -26.68 -54.18 32.69
C VAL A 39 -27.16 -53.22 31.56
N ASN A 40 -27.65 -53.76 30.43
CA ASN A 40 -28.71 -53.31 29.49
C ASN A 40 -29.08 -51.79 29.33
N ILE A 41 -29.29 -51.22 28.12
CA ILE A 41 -29.28 -51.67 26.70
C ILE A 41 -29.38 -50.37 25.82
N THR A 42 -29.20 -50.26 24.48
CA THR A 42 -29.13 -51.18 23.32
C THR A 42 -28.12 -50.69 22.26
N ASP A 43 -27.90 -51.56 21.25
CA ASP A 43 -27.50 -51.38 19.84
C ASP A 43 -27.49 -49.94 19.24
N ASN A 44 -26.61 -49.61 18.26
CA ASN A 44 -25.90 -50.48 17.31
C ASN A 44 -24.56 -49.90 16.77
N SER A 45 -23.55 -50.76 16.58
CA SER A 45 -22.35 -50.65 15.69
C SER A 45 -21.22 -49.63 16.00
N THR A 46 -20.13 -50.16 16.59
CA THR A 46 -18.66 -50.05 16.27
C THR A 46 -18.12 -48.91 15.35
N SER A 47 -16.98 -48.22 15.58
CA SER A 47 -15.72 -48.42 16.36
C SER A 47 -14.74 -49.47 15.76
N SER A 48 -13.39 -49.33 15.70
CA SER A 48 -12.41 -48.23 15.90
C SER A 48 -10.97 -48.67 15.51
N SER A 49 -9.96 -47.77 15.64
CA SER A 49 -8.55 -48.01 16.08
C SER A 49 -7.61 -48.96 15.28
N GLU A 50 -6.50 -48.51 14.65
CA GLU A 50 -5.09 -48.42 15.16
C GLU A 50 -4.28 -49.77 15.04
N ILE A 51 -2.94 -49.94 15.12
CA ILE A 51 -1.75 -49.06 15.37
C ILE A 51 -0.42 -49.67 14.80
N SER A 52 0.56 -48.82 14.38
CA SER A 52 2.03 -49.12 14.25
C SER A 52 2.52 -50.25 13.30
N HIS A 53 3.81 -50.54 13.04
CA HIS A 53 5.15 -50.05 13.46
C HIS A 53 6.09 -50.00 12.21
N SER A 54 7.08 -49.10 12.07
CA SER A 54 8.51 -49.19 12.50
C SER A 54 9.29 -50.43 12.01
N SER A 55 10.55 -50.37 11.56
CA SER A 55 11.56 -49.28 11.51
C SER A 55 11.99 -48.98 10.04
N ASP A 56 13.19 -48.60 9.56
CA ASP A 56 14.56 -48.41 10.11
C ASP A 56 15.39 -47.39 9.26
N ALA A 57 16.72 -47.31 9.44
CA ALA A 57 17.60 -46.23 8.96
C ALA A 57 18.79 -46.67 8.07
N THR A 58 19.39 -45.72 7.33
CA THR A 58 20.85 -45.66 7.10
C THR A 58 21.32 -44.28 6.62
N SER A 59 22.61 -43.98 6.82
CA SER A 59 23.32 -42.82 6.24
C SER A 59 24.81 -43.14 6.08
N PRO A 60 25.47 -42.56 5.07
CA PRO A 60 26.78 -41.91 5.25
C PRO A 60 26.72 -40.44 4.72
N SER A 61 27.57 -39.47 5.09
CA SER A 61 29.06 -39.41 5.07
C SER A 61 29.63 -39.57 3.65
N SER A 62 30.61 -38.82 3.13
CA SER A 62 31.61 -37.90 3.71
C SER A 62 32.04 -36.83 2.65
N SER A 63 32.29 -35.56 3.01
CA SER A 63 33.62 -34.91 3.23
C SER A 63 34.57 -34.72 2.03
N GLU A 64 34.85 -33.46 1.65
CA GLU A 64 36.14 -32.82 1.28
C GLU A 64 35.83 -31.36 0.77
N THR A 65 36.52 -30.22 0.98
CA THR A 65 37.84 -29.72 1.50
C THR A 65 38.66 -29.02 0.38
N ILE A 66 39.46 -27.98 0.74
CA ILE A 66 40.42 -27.20 -0.13
C ILE A 66 39.77 -26.16 -1.09
N SER A 67 40.38 -25.01 -1.46
CA SER A 67 41.16 -23.98 -0.72
C SER A 67 41.37 -22.71 -1.59
N SER A 68 41.74 -21.60 -0.93
CA SER A 68 42.46 -20.39 -1.38
C SER A 68 43.01 -20.26 -2.82
N ASN A 69 42.64 -19.15 -3.50
CA ASN A 69 43.52 -18.11 -4.07
C ASN A 69 42.61 -16.98 -4.61
N GLN A 70 42.81 -15.67 -4.43
CA GLN A 70 43.98 -14.80 -4.25
C GLN A 70 44.89 -14.67 -5.48
N SER A 71 44.78 -13.52 -6.15
CA SER A 71 45.76 -12.94 -7.06
C SER A 71 45.74 -11.42 -6.94
N GLN A 72 46.92 -10.78 -7.01
CA GLN A 72 47.11 -9.33 -6.83
C GLN A 72 47.50 -8.64 -8.16
N LEU A 73 47.56 -7.30 -8.07
CA LEU A 73 48.22 -6.30 -8.93
C LEU A 73 49.43 -6.78 -9.75
N PRO A 74 49.73 -6.14 -10.91
CA PRO A 74 50.32 -4.77 -11.01
C PRO A 74 49.26 -3.68 -11.33
N SER A 75 49.40 -2.35 -11.16
CA SER A 75 50.47 -1.37 -11.46
C SER A 75 50.82 -1.29 -12.97
N GLU A 76 51.21 -0.17 -13.59
CA GLU A 76 51.72 1.14 -13.12
C GLU A 76 51.62 2.18 -14.27
N SER A 77 51.57 3.50 -14.00
CA SER A 77 52.09 4.56 -14.89
C SER A 77 52.01 5.96 -14.25
N THR A 78 52.99 6.81 -14.50
CA THR A 78 53.16 8.17 -13.96
C THR A 78 53.52 9.17 -15.07
N SER A 79 53.08 10.43 -14.96
CA SER A 79 53.69 11.58 -15.64
C SER A 79 53.35 12.88 -14.91
N GLU A 80 54.33 13.76 -14.75
CA GLU A 80 54.26 15.01 -13.97
C GLU A 80 54.20 16.27 -14.87
N GLU A 81 54.59 17.42 -14.29
CA GLU A 81 54.65 18.81 -14.80
C GLU A 81 53.32 19.60 -14.70
N ALA A 82 53.21 20.71 -13.94
CA ALA A 82 54.01 21.96 -13.83
C ALA A 82 53.70 22.95 -14.98
N SER A 83 53.80 24.28 -14.83
CA SER A 83 53.76 25.20 -13.67
C SER A 83 53.80 26.64 -14.23
N SER A 84 52.97 27.56 -13.73
CA SER A 84 53.25 29.02 -13.77
C SER A 84 52.16 29.83 -13.05
N GLU A 85 52.59 30.92 -12.40
CA GLU A 85 51.75 31.96 -11.78
C GLU A 85 52.06 33.33 -12.42
N GLU A 86 51.45 34.40 -11.87
CA GLU A 86 51.72 35.83 -12.14
C GLU A 86 51.22 36.41 -13.49
N GLU A 87 50.87 37.71 -13.60
CA GLU A 87 50.88 38.79 -12.60
C GLU A 87 49.65 39.75 -12.73
N ILE A 88 49.61 40.78 -11.89
CA ILE A 88 48.57 41.80 -11.73
C ILE A 88 48.88 43.03 -12.60
N ASN A 89 47.87 43.74 -13.13
CA ASN A 89 47.93 45.22 -13.17
C ASN A 89 46.56 45.94 -13.31
N THR A 90 46.57 47.26 -13.08
CA THR A 90 45.39 48.07 -12.70
C THR A 90 44.88 49.09 -13.73
N VAL A 91 43.64 49.55 -13.53
CA VAL A 91 43.00 50.70 -14.23
C VAL A 91 43.72 52.03 -13.94
N PRO A 92 43.73 53.00 -14.88
CA PRO A 92 42.73 54.10 -14.93
C PRO A 92 42.30 54.47 -16.40
N SER A 93 41.51 55.51 -16.74
CA SER A 93 40.35 56.24 -16.16
C SER A 93 40.04 57.48 -17.05
N VAL A 94 38.77 57.88 -17.24
CA VAL A 94 38.23 59.21 -17.74
C VAL A 94 38.71 59.72 -19.14
N ASP A 95 38.13 60.69 -19.88
CA ASP A 95 36.88 61.52 -19.91
C ASP A 95 36.80 62.19 -21.33
N GLU A 96 35.78 62.89 -21.88
CA GLU A 96 34.32 63.14 -21.71
C GLU A 96 33.81 63.73 -23.07
N ALA A 97 32.56 64.21 -23.13
CA ALA A 97 32.10 65.42 -23.85
C ALA A 97 31.59 65.32 -25.32
N SER A 98 30.59 66.11 -25.77
CA SER A 98 29.49 66.84 -25.08
C SER A 98 28.51 67.49 -26.12
N LYS A 99 27.33 67.96 -25.64
CA LYS A 99 26.44 69.06 -26.11
C LYS A 99 25.00 68.69 -26.57
N ILE A 100 23.96 69.09 -25.80
CA ILE A 100 23.09 70.32 -25.86
C ILE A 100 22.05 70.23 -27.01
N SER A 101 20.75 70.55 -26.88
CA SER A 101 19.93 71.44 -25.99
C SER A 101 18.48 70.88 -25.91
N ASP A 102 17.56 71.21 -24.99
CA ASP A 102 17.49 71.91 -23.67
C ASP A 102 16.15 71.41 -22.98
N SER A 103 15.36 72.00 -22.06
CA SER A 103 15.25 73.32 -21.39
C SER A 103 14.38 73.27 -20.10
N SER A 104 13.91 74.44 -19.64
CA SER A 104 13.02 74.76 -18.49
C SER A 104 11.88 73.75 -18.23
N SER A 105 11.57 73.34 -16.98
CA SER A 105 11.39 74.24 -15.82
C SER A 105 11.69 73.59 -14.46
N LYS A 106 12.07 74.41 -13.47
CA LYS A 106 12.28 73.98 -12.08
C LYS A 106 10.97 73.89 -11.29
N ASP A 107 10.83 72.83 -10.50
CA ASP A 107 10.42 72.96 -9.11
C ASP A 107 11.27 72.00 -8.23
N THR A 108 11.34 72.24 -6.93
CA THR A 108 12.26 71.57 -6.00
C THR A 108 11.53 70.56 -5.12
N THR A 109 11.85 69.28 -5.26
CA THR A 109 11.49 68.27 -4.25
C THR A 109 12.57 67.18 -4.20
N THR A 110 13.14 66.97 -3.01
CA THR A 110 14.14 65.91 -2.75
C THR A 110 13.45 64.54 -2.72
N ALA A 111 13.28 63.93 -3.89
CA ALA A 111 12.72 62.59 -4.02
C ALA A 111 13.74 61.52 -3.60
N GLN A 112 13.75 61.19 -2.31
CA GLN A 112 14.45 60.03 -1.78
C GLN A 112 13.92 58.76 -2.45
N GLN A 113 14.77 58.04 -3.20
CA GLN A 113 14.37 56.80 -3.88
C GLN A 113 14.13 55.69 -2.86
N GLU A 114 12.87 55.53 -2.44
CA GLU A 114 12.42 54.32 -1.77
C GLU A 114 12.48 53.15 -2.77
N ALA A 115 13.49 52.28 -2.60
CA ALA A 115 13.56 51.04 -3.35
C ALA A 115 12.37 50.14 -2.97
N THR A 116 11.37 50.07 -3.85
CA THR A 116 10.18 49.22 -3.70
C THR A 116 10.58 47.75 -3.65
N SER A 117 10.77 47.24 -2.44
CA SER A 117 11.09 45.84 -2.16
C SER A 117 9.96 44.94 -2.67
N GLU A 118 10.15 44.33 -3.85
CA GLU A 118 9.18 43.38 -4.39
C GLU A 118 8.94 42.25 -3.38
N LYS A 119 7.68 42.10 -2.96
CA LYS A 119 7.28 41.12 -1.94
C LYS A 119 7.38 39.70 -2.49
N LYS A 120 8.59 39.14 -2.44
CA LYS A 120 8.94 37.80 -2.91
C LYS A 120 7.94 36.75 -2.40
N GLU A 121 7.24 36.11 -3.34
CA GLU A 121 6.29 35.04 -3.02
C GLU A 121 7.00 33.70 -2.79
N TYR A 122 6.42 32.90 -1.89
CA TYR A 122 6.94 31.59 -1.51
C TYR A 122 5.85 30.50 -1.62
N ILE A 123 6.29 29.27 -1.86
CA ILE A 123 5.46 28.07 -1.97
C ILE A 123 6.02 26.95 -1.09
N THR A 124 5.13 26.16 -0.48
CA THR A 124 5.51 25.00 0.35
C THR A 124 6.11 23.89 -0.51
N VAL A 125 7.27 23.37 -0.10
CA VAL A 125 7.79 22.09 -0.61
C VAL A 125 7.32 20.98 0.32
N TYR A 126 6.43 20.12 -0.15
CA TYR A 126 5.89 18.97 0.58
C TYR A 126 6.93 17.86 0.71
N ARG A 127 7.05 17.24 1.90
CA ARG A 127 7.83 16.00 2.14
C ARG A 127 6.88 14.79 2.17
N LEU A 128 7.18 13.79 1.36
CA LEU A 128 6.55 12.47 1.40
C LEU A 128 7.62 11.43 1.71
N TYR A 129 7.30 10.44 2.54
CA TYR A 129 8.14 9.27 2.83
C TYR A 129 7.46 8.00 2.29
N ASN A 130 8.21 7.15 1.59
CA ASN A 130 7.73 5.87 1.09
C ASN A 130 8.24 4.72 1.98
N LYS A 131 7.32 4.01 2.63
CA LYS A 131 7.64 2.95 3.59
C LYS A 131 8.20 1.68 2.94
N ARG A 132 8.02 1.47 1.63
CA ARG A 132 8.43 0.24 0.93
C ARG A 132 9.86 0.33 0.38
N ASN A 133 10.30 1.49 -0.09
CA ASN A 133 11.66 1.70 -0.59
C ASN A 133 12.49 2.70 0.26
N MET A 134 11.96 3.13 1.42
CA MET A 134 12.60 4.07 2.36
C MET A 134 12.93 5.48 1.81
N GLU A 135 12.40 5.79 0.62
CA GLU A 135 12.68 7.03 -0.09
C GLU A 135 11.93 8.24 0.47
N HIS A 136 12.51 9.43 0.27
CA HIS A 136 11.82 10.70 0.49
C HIS A 136 11.65 11.48 -0.83
N LEU A 137 10.41 11.90 -1.12
CA LEU A 137 10.08 12.73 -2.26
C LEU A 137 9.68 14.13 -1.80
N TYR A 138 10.27 15.13 -2.44
CA TYR A 138 10.09 16.56 -2.23
C TYR A 138 9.46 17.21 -3.47
N THR A 139 8.35 17.91 -3.31
CA THR A 139 7.65 18.53 -4.45
C THR A 139 6.86 19.78 -4.05
N THR A 140 6.67 20.69 -5.00
CA THR A 140 5.72 21.81 -4.88
C THR A 140 4.35 21.49 -5.50
N ASP A 141 4.25 20.39 -6.27
CA ASP A 141 3.00 20.01 -6.91
C ASP A 141 2.07 19.26 -5.94
N LYS A 142 0.95 19.94 -5.63
CA LYS A 142 -0.12 19.39 -4.79
C LYS A 142 -0.87 18.24 -5.48
N ASN A 143 -0.85 18.18 -6.81
CA ASN A 143 -1.43 17.08 -7.58
C ASN A 143 -0.53 15.84 -7.54
N GLU A 144 0.78 15.94 -7.79
CA GLU A 144 1.75 14.86 -7.56
C GLU A 144 1.61 14.29 -6.14
N MET A 145 1.69 15.15 -5.11
CA MET A 145 1.54 14.75 -3.70
C MET A 145 0.20 14.02 -3.46
N THR A 146 -0.94 14.62 -3.82
CA THR A 146 -2.24 13.99 -3.53
C THR A 146 -2.53 12.78 -4.39
N THR A 147 -1.88 12.62 -5.54
CA THR A 147 -1.98 11.43 -6.40
C THR A 147 -1.19 10.26 -5.81
N LEU A 148 0.05 10.49 -5.36
CA LEU A 148 0.85 9.49 -4.65
C LEU A 148 0.14 8.96 -3.39
N LEU A 149 -0.52 9.84 -2.64
CA LEU A 149 -1.31 9.48 -1.45
C LEU A 149 -2.62 8.71 -1.76
N LYS A 150 -3.16 8.83 -2.98
CA LYS A 150 -4.40 8.16 -3.41
C LYS A 150 -4.15 6.80 -4.06
N ILE A 151 -3.25 6.75 -5.05
CA ILE A 151 -3.10 5.58 -5.94
C ILE A 151 -2.30 4.46 -5.26
N MET A 152 -1.28 4.79 -4.47
CA MET A 152 -0.29 3.83 -3.96
C MET A 152 -0.61 3.26 -2.57
N ASN A 153 -1.91 3.05 -2.29
CA ASN A 153 -2.48 2.30 -1.15
C ASN A 153 -1.55 2.03 0.06
N SER A 154 -1.22 3.10 0.80
CA SER A 154 -0.49 3.13 2.09
C SER A 154 1.05 3.09 2.11
N ASP A 155 1.73 2.92 0.96
CA ASP A 155 3.20 3.05 0.84
C ASP A 155 3.67 4.46 1.21
N TRP A 156 3.18 5.47 0.47
CA TRP A 156 3.52 6.88 0.67
C TRP A 156 2.79 7.48 1.87
N LYS A 157 3.54 8.21 2.69
CA LYS A 157 3.08 8.97 3.86
C LYS A 157 3.46 10.44 3.64
N TYR A 158 2.50 11.35 3.75
CA TYR A 158 2.80 12.78 3.87
C TYR A 158 3.41 13.07 5.25
N GLU A 159 4.52 13.78 5.27
CA GLU A 159 5.25 14.11 6.50
C GLU A 159 5.03 15.57 6.94
N GLY A 160 4.56 16.43 6.04
CA GLY A 160 4.41 17.87 6.24
C GLY A 160 5.03 18.67 5.11
N GLY A 161 5.04 20.00 5.25
CA GLY A 161 5.91 20.85 4.45
C GLY A 161 7.35 20.77 4.99
N ALA A 162 8.33 20.54 4.13
CA ALA A 162 9.74 20.50 4.48
C ALA A 162 10.28 21.91 4.75
N TRP A 163 9.99 22.83 3.83
CA TRP A 163 10.41 24.24 3.85
C TRP A 163 9.59 25.09 2.86
N MET A 164 9.77 26.41 2.94
CA MET A 164 9.27 27.37 1.95
C MET A 164 10.35 27.59 0.86
N SER A 165 9.96 27.45 -0.41
CA SER A 165 10.76 27.80 -1.59
C SER A 165 10.30 29.14 -2.17
N PRO A 166 11.16 29.96 -2.78
CA PRO A 166 10.71 30.99 -3.71
C PRO A 166 9.78 30.41 -4.78
N LYS A 167 8.74 31.15 -5.15
CA LYS A 167 7.73 30.71 -6.13
C LYS A 167 8.18 30.91 -7.58
N THR A 168 8.89 32.01 -7.86
CA THR A 168 9.16 32.50 -9.22
C THR A 168 10.64 32.71 -9.56
N ALA A 169 11.51 32.99 -8.59
CA ALA A 169 12.89 33.40 -8.83
C ALA A 169 13.91 32.82 -7.83
N GLY A 170 15.06 32.38 -8.36
CA GLY A 170 16.18 31.80 -7.61
C GLY A 170 16.98 30.82 -8.48
N ALA A 171 18.03 30.20 -7.93
CA ALA A 171 18.70 29.10 -8.62
C ALA A 171 17.78 27.87 -8.70
N SER A 172 17.70 27.20 -9.85
CA SER A 172 16.80 26.04 -10.03
C SER A 172 17.27 24.84 -9.21
N VAL A 173 16.34 24.11 -8.58
CA VAL A 173 16.59 22.77 -8.03
C VAL A 173 15.89 21.74 -8.92
N TYR A 174 16.69 20.87 -9.54
CA TYR A 174 16.28 19.79 -10.42
C TYR A 174 16.05 18.49 -9.64
N ARG A 175 15.17 17.63 -10.16
CA ARG A 175 15.01 16.24 -9.71
C ARG A 175 15.32 15.30 -10.87
N VAL A 176 16.15 14.29 -10.60
CA VAL A 176 16.46 13.21 -11.53
C VAL A 176 16.10 11.87 -10.90
N TYR A 177 15.51 10.96 -11.68
CA TYR A 177 15.02 9.66 -11.22
C TYR A 177 15.80 8.51 -11.86
N ASN A 178 16.32 7.59 -11.06
CA ASN A 178 17.00 6.39 -11.53
C ASN A 178 15.98 5.27 -11.79
N PRO A 179 15.69 4.88 -13.05
CA PRO A 179 14.72 3.83 -13.33
C PRO A 179 15.18 2.41 -12.95
N LYS A 180 16.44 2.20 -12.54
CA LYS A 180 16.98 0.91 -12.11
C LYS A 180 16.88 0.70 -10.60
N SER A 181 17.20 1.71 -9.79
CA SER A 181 17.06 1.65 -8.32
C SER A 181 15.71 2.17 -7.82
N GLY A 182 15.04 3.04 -8.58
CA GLY A 182 13.85 3.75 -8.13
C GLY A 182 14.14 4.97 -7.24
N GLU A 183 15.40 5.44 -7.19
CA GLU A 183 15.83 6.59 -6.38
C GLU A 183 15.67 7.94 -7.12
N HIS A 184 15.19 8.97 -6.42
CA HIS A 184 15.25 10.37 -6.85
C HIS A 184 16.42 11.13 -6.20
N LEU A 185 17.27 11.77 -7.01
CA LEU A 185 18.30 12.70 -6.56
C LEU A 185 17.91 14.15 -6.86
N TYR A 186 18.24 15.06 -5.95
CA TYR A 186 17.94 16.49 -6.02
C TYR A 186 19.22 17.32 -6.05
N THR A 187 19.28 18.31 -6.96
CA THR A 187 20.49 19.12 -7.14
C THR A 187 20.21 20.52 -7.67
N LYS A 188 21.08 21.48 -7.32
CA LYS A 188 21.17 22.78 -8.00
C LYS A 188 22.00 22.73 -9.28
N ASP A 189 22.86 21.73 -9.43
CA ASP A 189 23.76 21.65 -10.56
C ASP A 189 23.05 21.07 -11.79
N SER A 190 22.91 21.90 -12.82
CA SER A 190 22.37 21.49 -14.11
C SER A 190 23.32 20.56 -14.87
N TYR A 191 24.63 20.56 -14.54
CA TYR A 191 25.61 19.64 -15.09
C TYR A 191 25.50 18.23 -14.47
N GLU A 192 25.45 18.08 -13.13
CA GLU A 192 25.13 16.82 -12.43
C GLU A 192 23.83 16.21 -12.99
N ALA A 193 22.76 17.00 -13.10
CA ALA A 193 21.50 16.55 -13.68
C ALA A 193 21.62 16.12 -15.15
N LYS A 194 22.36 16.87 -15.98
CA LYS A 194 22.61 16.55 -17.40
C LYS A 194 23.46 15.29 -17.57
N VAL A 195 24.49 15.09 -16.75
CA VAL A 195 25.38 13.93 -16.79
C VAL A 195 24.64 12.67 -16.37
N LEU A 196 23.92 12.71 -15.24
CA LEU A 196 23.11 11.57 -14.77
C LEU A 196 22.10 11.12 -15.83
N SER A 197 21.42 12.07 -16.50
CA SER A 197 20.46 11.71 -17.54
C SER A 197 21.07 11.29 -18.88
N SER A 198 22.13 11.95 -19.35
CA SER A 198 22.71 11.68 -20.69
C SER A 198 23.71 10.52 -20.71
N LYS A 199 24.44 10.26 -19.62
CA LYS A 199 25.48 9.22 -19.55
C LYS A 199 25.09 8.01 -18.71
N HIS A 200 24.25 8.18 -17.69
CA HIS A 200 23.96 7.11 -16.71
C HIS A 200 22.52 6.57 -16.80
N GLY A 201 21.70 7.05 -17.73
CA GLY A 201 20.36 6.54 -18.01
C GLY A 201 19.29 6.92 -16.97
N TRP A 202 19.54 7.96 -16.16
CA TRP A 202 18.52 8.53 -15.29
C TRP A 202 17.51 9.35 -16.10
N LYS A 203 16.28 9.47 -15.62
CA LYS A 203 15.28 10.37 -16.21
C LYS A 203 15.42 11.75 -15.58
N ASN A 204 15.63 12.79 -16.39
CA ASN A 204 15.55 14.17 -15.92
C ASN A 204 14.08 14.57 -15.83
N GLU A 205 13.61 14.91 -14.63
CA GLU A 205 12.21 15.28 -14.38
C GLU A 205 12.02 16.80 -14.22
N GLY A 206 13.05 17.57 -14.57
CA GLY A 206 13.04 19.03 -14.59
C GLY A 206 13.22 19.70 -13.22
N ARG A 207 13.12 21.03 -13.22
CA ARG A 207 13.08 21.87 -12.03
C ARG A 207 11.81 21.56 -11.21
N LYS A 208 11.95 21.32 -9.91
CA LYS A 208 10.81 21.12 -8.99
C LYS A 208 10.54 22.32 -8.07
N PHE A 209 11.57 23.11 -7.78
CA PHE A 209 11.49 24.34 -6.97
C PHE A 209 12.74 25.20 -7.17
N PHE A 210 12.83 26.32 -6.45
CA PHE A 210 13.98 27.22 -6.47
C PHE A 210 14.73 27.18 -5.13
N SER A 211 16.04 27.42 -5.16
CA SER A 211 16.83 27.84 -4.01
C SER A 211 16.57 29.30 -3.72
N ASP A 212 16.53 29.66 -2.44
CA ASP A 212 16.70 31.07 -2.07
C ASP A 212 18.15 31.55 -2.31
N ASN A 213 18.32 32.87 -2.26
CA ASN A 213 19.63 33.53 -2.26
C ASN A 213 20.10 33.76 -0.80
N SER A 214 19.18 34.16 0.08
CA SER A 214 19.39 34.28 1.53
C SER A 214 18.41 33.37 2.26
N GLY A 215 18.88 32.57 3.22
CA GLY A 215 17.99 31.64 3.90
C GLY A 215 18.64 30.51 4.70
N ILE A 216 17.78 29.66 5.28
CA ILE A 216 18.14 28.47 6.04
C ILE A 216 18.72 27.41 5.09
N SER A 217 19.90 26.88 5.44
CA SER A 217 20.56 25.82 4.67
C SER A 217 19.73 24.54 4.65
N VAL A 218 19.61 23.91 3.48
CA VAL A 218 19.19 22.51 3.34
C VAL A 218 20.45 21.68 3.07
N TYR A 219 20.63 20.61 3.84
CA TYR A 219 21.79 19.75 3.87
C TYR A 219 21.56 18.51 3.00
N ARG A 220 22.54 18.08 2.20
CA ARG A 220 22.54 16.76 1.52
C ARG A 220 23.35 15.76 2.34
N LEU A 221 22.83 14.54 2.47
CA LEU A 221 23.51 13.41 3.10
C LEU A 221 23.40 12.19 2.19
N PHE A 222 24.41 11.32 2.25
CA PHE A 222 24.50 10.09 1.46
C PHE A 222 24.83 8.87 2.33
N ASN A 223 24.22 7.72 2.03
CA ASN A 223 24.45 6.44 2.67
C ASN A 223 24.38 5.30 1.63
N ALA A 224 25.54 4.80 1.20
CA ALA A 224 25.64 3.73 0.21
C ALA A 224 24.97 2.42 0.68
N GLN A 225 24.95 2.15 1.98
CA GLN A 225 24.35 0.94 2.57
C GLN A 225 22.81 0.97 2.59
N ALA A 226 22.17 2.12 2.36
CA ALA A 226 20.70 2.21 2.31
C ALA A 226 20.11 1.71 0.97
N GLY A 227 20.88 1.73 -0.13
CA GLY A 227 20.42 1.33 -1.45
C GLY A 227 19.43 2.32 -2.05
N ILE A 228 18.12 2.11 -1.85
CA ILE A 228 17.08 3.05 -2.29
C ILE A 228 16.86 4.07 -1.18
N GLY A 229 16.80 5.36 -1.53
CA GLY A 229 16.86 6.44 -0.54
C GLY A 229 18.26 6.65 0.04
N ALA A 230 19.31 6.27 -0.69
CA ALA A 230 20.69 6.51 -0.30
C ALA A 230 21.01 8.02 -0.17
N HIS A 231 20.37 8.87 -0.97
CA HIS A 231 20.40 10.32 -0.78
C HIS A 231 19.24 10.81 0.09
N PHE A 232 19.56 11.68 1.06
CA PHE A 232 18.58 12.36 1.92
C PHE A 232 18.87 13.85 1.99
N VAL A 233 17.82 14.68 2.09
CA VAL A 233 17.94 16.14 2.20
C VAL A 233 17.08 16.70 3.33
N THR A 234 17.64 17.56 4.17
CA THR A 234 16.90 18.14 5.30
C THR A 234 17.31 19.57 5.63
N ARG A 235 16.35 20.37 6.10
CA ARG A 235 16.57 21.69 6.69
C ARG A 235 16.96 21.61 8.17
N ASP A 236 16.68 20.48 8.84
CA ASP A 236 16.98 20.31 10.25
C ASP A 236 18.45 19.93 10.48
N ALA A 237 19.15 20.79 11.23
CA ALA A 237 20.52 20.56 11.63
C ALA A 237 20.66 19.41 12.65
N TYR A 238 19.60 19.08 13.40
CA TYR A 238 19.56 17.96 14.32
C TYR A 238 19.34 16.63 13.60
N GLU A 239 18.36 16.51 12.70
CA GLU A 239 18.17 15.36 11.80
C GLU A 239 19.48 15.05 11.04
N LYS A 240 20.15 16.07 10.47
CA LYS A 240 21.51 15.94 9.91
C LYS A 240 22.52 15.37 10.91
N LYS A 241 22.64 15.96 12.10
CA LYS A 241 23.61 15.53 13.14
C LYS A 241 23.40 14.07 13.53
N VAL A 242 22.15 13.66 13.74
CA VAL A 242 21.78 12.29 14.11
C VAL A 242 22.11 11.30 12.99
N LEU A 243 21.84 11.65 11.73
CA LEU A 243 22.19 10.81 10.58
C LEU A 243 23.71 10.67 10.42
N THR A 244 24.49 11.76 10.55
CA THR A 244 25.96 11.69 10.51
C THR A 244 26.53 10.83 11.65
N SER A 245 25.97 10.91 12.87
CA SER A 245 26.35 9.99 13.96
C SER A 245 25.96 8.51 13.73
N LYS A 246 25.18 8.23 12.69
CA LYS A 246 24.78 6.89 12.23
C LYS A 246 25.46 6.50 10.90
N GLY A 247 26.59 7.11 10.57
CA GLY A 247 27.40 6.77 9.40
C GLY A 247 26.98 7.42 8.07
N TRP A 248 25.96 8.30 8.05
CA TRP A 248 25.63 9.04 6.82
C TRP A 248 26.69 10.10 6.51
N LYS A 249 27.29 10.02 5.32
CA LYS A 249 28.20 11.03 4.81
C LYS A 249 27.44 12.34 4.62
N TYR A 250 27.88 13.40 5.30
CA TYR A 250 27.40 14.75 5.01
C TYR A 250 28.07 15.28 3.74
N GLU A 251 27.28 15.73 2.77
CA GLU A 251 27.76 16.18 1.45
C GLU A 251 27.79 17.71 1.29
N GLY A 252 27.35 18.46 2.30
CA GLY A 252 27.33 19.93 2.27
C GLY A 252 25.93 20.54 2.20
N ILE A 253 25.88 21.82 1.86
CA ILE A 253 24.65 22.61 1.73
C ILE A 253 24.14 22.46 0.29
N ALA A 254 23.05 21.72 0.12
CA ALA A 254 22.42 21.44 -1.16
C ALA A 254 21.83 22.71 -1.80
N TRP A 255 21.11 23.51 -1.00
CA TRP A 255 20.51 24.80 -1.40
C TRP A 255 20.13 25.63 -0.16
N LYS A 256 19.60 26.83 -0.40
CA LYS A 256 18.93 27.63 0.64
C LYS A 256 17.41 27.51 0.50
N SER A 257 16.74 27.51 1.64
CA SER A 257 15.29 27.60 1.76
C SER A 257 14.93 28.89 2.48
N SER A 258 13.73 29.42 2.26
CA SER A 258 13.34 30.71 2.84
C SER A 258 13.25 30.66 4.38
N ASN A 259 13.54 31.80 5.00
CA ASN A 259 13.32 32.06 6.43
C ASN A 259 11.82 32.23 6.77
N THR A 260 10.93 32.35 5.77
CA THR A 260 9.48 32.48 5.98
C THR A 260 8.92 31.27 6.77
N PRO A 261 8.02 31.50 7.75
CA PRO A 261 7.30 30.43 8.44
C PRO A 261 6.62 29.45 7.47
N LEU A 262 6.57 28.17 7.85
CA LEU A 262 6.01 27.12 7.00
C LEU A 262 4.48 27.27 6.87
N VAL A 263 3.99 27.39 5.64
CA VAL A 263 2.55 27.40 5.36
C VAL A 263 2.03 25.97 5.27
N VAL A 264 1.16 25.59 6.21
CA VAL A 264 0.53 24.25 6.25
C VAL A 264 -0.80 24.28 5.50
N ASP A 265 -0.74 24.39 4.17
CA ASP A 265 -1.91 24.44 3.28
C ASP A 265 -2.46 23.06 2.89
N TYR A 266 -1.80 21.98 3.33
CA TYR A 266 -2.29 20.61 3.23
C TYR A 266 -2.23 19.88 4.57
N THR A 267 -3.40 19.54 5.08
CA THR A 267 -3.58 18.51 6.12
C THR A 267 -4.15 17.27 5.43
N PRO A 268 -3.52 16.08 5.51
CA PRO A 268 -4.10 14.85 5.00
C PRO A 268 -5.47 14.59 5.64
N PRO A 269 -6.42 13.95 4.92
CA PRO A 269 -7.62 13.42 5.55
C PRO A 269 -7.21 12.52 6.72
N LYS A 270 -7.55 12.93 7.95
CA LYS A 270 -7.25 12.13 9.14
C LYS A 270 -7.95 10.78 8.97
N THR A 271 -7.17 9.70 8.84
CA THR A 271 -7.70 8.33 8.98
C THR A 271 -8.54 8.32 10.26
N PRO A 272 -9.85 8.03 10.22
CA PRO A 272 -10.73 8.37 11.33
C PRO A 272 -10.19 7.80 12.64
N VAL A 273 -10.04 8.62 13.67
CA VAL A 273 -9.73 8.10 15.01
C VAL A 273 -10.80 7.04 15.31
N PRO A 274 -10.44 5.79 15.64
CA PRO A 274 -11.45 4.79 15.94
C PRO A 274 -12.32 5.33 17.08
N PRO A 275 -13.64 5.47 16.91
CA PRO A 275 -14.51 5.63 18.05
C PRO A 275 -14.35 4.40 18.96
N LYS A 276 -14.76 4.50 20.23
CA LYS A 276 -15.11 3.29 20.98
C LYS A 276 -16.43 2.75 20.41
N PRO A 277 -16.49 1.48 19.99
CA PRO A 277 -17.72 0.73 20.11
C PRO A 277 -17.55 -0.46 21.05
N HIS A 278 -18.61 -0.74 21.81
CA HIS A 278 -18.85 -2.07 22.36
C HIS A 278 -19.77 -2.84 21.40
N ALA A 279 -19.44 -2.80 20.11
CA ALA A 279 -20.16 -3.54 19.08
C ALA A 279 -20.00 -5.04 19.37
N LYS A 280 -21.12 -5.75 19.45
CA LYS A 280 -21.13 -7.17 19.81
C LYS A 280 -20.57 -8.01 18.65
N SER A 281 -20.30 -9.29 18.91
CA SER A 281 -20.01 -10.25 17.84
C SER A 281 -21.16 -10.26 16.81
N PRO A 282 -20.86 -10.36 15.51
CA PRO A 282 -21.84 -10.77 14.51
C PRO A 282 -22.56 -12.05 14.95
N VAL A 283 -23.84 -12.16 14.61
CA VAL A 283 -24.62 -13.40 14.77
C VAL A 283 -24.44 -14.23 13.51
N TYR A 284 -24.31 -15.55 13.61
CA TYR A 284 -24.10 -16.39 12.44
C TYR A 284 -25.38 -16.61 11.62
N PHE A 285 -25.30 -16.40 10.31
CA PHE A 285 -26.33 -16.77 9.33
C PHE A 285 -25.70 -17.45 8.12
N SER A 286 -26.37 -18.48 7.61
CA SER A 286 -26.06 -19.13 6.33
C SER A 286 -27.01 -18.62 5.25
N GLN A 287 -26.49 -18.22 4.10
CA GLN A 287 -27.29 -17.73 2.95
C GLN A 287 -28.18 -18.83 2.37
N LEU A 288 -27.83 -20.09 2.62
CA LEU A 288 -28.53 -21.29 2.14
C LEU A 288 -29.78 -21.65 2.98
N ASN A 289 -30.03 -20.98 4.12
CA ASN A 289 -31.18 -21.26 4.96
C ASN A 289 -32.51 -21.05 4.21
N SER A 290 -33.39 -22.05 4.26
CA SER A 290 -34.63 -22.12 3.46
C SER A 290 -35.60 -20.94 3.64
N ARG A 291 -35.53 -20.22 4.77
CA ARG A 291 -36.37 -19.04 5.04
C ARG A 291 -36.07 -17.85 4.13
N TRP A 292 -34.86 -17.76 3.59
CA TRP A 292 -34.45 -16.63 2.75
C TRP A 292 -33.67 -17.02 1.48
N SER A 293 -33.19 -18.26 1.33
CA SER A 293 -32.36 -18.65 0.17
C SER A 293 -33.05 -18.51 -1.20
N ARG A 294 -34.39 -18.41 -1.23
CA ARG A 294 -35.22 -18.14 -2.42
C ARG A 294 -35.60 -16.66 -2.62
N VAL A 295 -35.22 -15.76 -1.70
CA VAL A 295 -35.49 -14.32 -1.83
C VAL A 295 -34.68 -13.76 -3.03
N PRO A 296 -35.29 -12.97 -3.93
CA PRO A 296 -34.59 -12.39 -5.08
C PRO A 296 -33.41 -11.48 -4.69
N LEU A 297 -32.37 -11.50 -5.52
CA LEU A 297 -31.23 -10.59 -5.44
C LEU A 297 -30.64 -10.43 -6.85
N ASN A 298 -30.93 -9.30 -7.49
CA ASN A 298 -30.68 -9.06 -8.91
C ASN A 298 -31.26 -10.21 -9.76
N ASN A 299 -30.58 -10.69 -10.81
CA ASN A 299 -31.08 -11.80 -11.64
C ASN A 299 -30.82 -13.18 -10.98
N SER A 300 -30.94 -13.27 -9.65
CA SER A 300 -30.49 -14.40 -8.82
C SER A 300 -31.28 -14.44 -7.49
N THR A 301 -30.83 -15.26 -6.54
CA THR A 301 -31.39 -15.33 -5.18
C THR A 301 -30.30 -15.28 -4.11
N VAL A 302 -30.71 -15.04 -2.85
CA VAL A 302 -29.81 -15.05 -1.68
C VAL A 302 -29.02 -16.35 -1.54
N GLY A 303 -29.63 -17.50 -1.85
CA GLY A 303 -28.94 -18.79 -1.80
C GLY A 303 -27.73 -18.85 -2.75
N VAL A 304 -27.89 -18.32 -3.96
CA VAL A 304 -26.87 -18.40 -5.03
C VAL A 304 -25.84 -17.27 -4.95
N SER A 305 -26.26 -16.03 -4.65
CA SER A 305 -25.39 -14.83 -4.72
C SER A 305 -25.44 -13.93 -3.48
N GLY A 306 -26.14 -14.34 -2.42
CA GLY A 306 -26.43 -13.52 -1.23
C GLY A 306 -25.34 -13.45 -0.16
N CYS A 307 -24.08 -13.67 -0.49
CA CYS A 307 -22.98 -13.63 0.49
C CYS A 307 -22.85 -12.23 1.14
N VAL A 308 -23.04 -11.16 0.36
CA VAL A 308 -23.00 -9.77 0.84
C VAL A 308 -24.20 -9.41 1.75
N PRO A 309 -25.48 -9.56 1.34
CA PRO A 309 -26.60 -9.23 2.23
C PRO A 309 -26.66 -10.14 3.46
N THR A 310 -26.22 -11.40 3.36
CA THR A 310 -26.08 -12.28 4.54
C THR A 310 -25.01 -11.75 5.49
N SER A 311 -23.82 -11.39 4.98
CA SER A 311 -22.75 -10.78 5.77
C SER A 311 -23.19 -9.49 6.47
N LEU A 312 -23.94 -8.63 5.77
CA LEU A 312 -24.51 -7.42 6.34
C LEU A 312 -25.57 -7.71 7.42
N ALA A 313 -26.45 -8.70 7.21
CA ALA A 313 -27.44 -9.10 8.22
C ALA A 313 -26.78 -9.67 9.50
N MET A 314 -25.70 -10.45 9.37
CA MET A 314 -24.91 -10.95 10.50
C MET A 314 -24.36 -9.79 11.37
N ILE A 315 -23.88 -8.73 10.73
CA ILE A 315 -23.39 -7.51 11.38
C ILE A 315 -24.53 -6.69 11.99
N PHE A 316 -25.56 -6.35 11.21
CA PHE A 316 -26.66 -5.48 11.65
C PHE A 316 -27.40 -6.08 12.86
N LYS A 317 -27.71 -7.37 12.84
CA LYS A 317 -28.40 -8.03 13.96
C LYS A 317 -27.48 -8.32 15.15
N GLY A 318 -26.30 -8.87 14.90
CA GLY A 318 -25.36 -9.25 15.96
C GLY A 318 -24.70 -8.04 16.61
N SER A 319 -23.92 -7.29 15.83
CA SER A 319 -23.09 -6.19 16.32
C SER A 319 -23.88 -4.93 16.69
N TYR A 320 -25.00 -4.67 16.01
CA TYR A 320 -25.78 -3.43 16.15
C TYR A 320 -27.23 -3.62 16.59
N GLY A 321 -27.65 -4.84 16.94
CA GLY A 321 -28.96 -5.11 17.55
C GLY A 321 -30.18 -4.88 16.64
N MET A 322 -29.99 -4.66 15.34
CA MET A 322 -31.07 -4.35 14.40
C MET A 322 -31.92 -5.59 14.11
N ASN A 323 -33.25 -5.48 14.15
CA ASN A 323 -34.10 -6.63 13.85
C ASN A 323 -34.23 -6.90 12.34
N VAL A 324 -33.18 -7.48 11.76
CA VAL A 324 -33.12 -7.90 10.35
C VAL A 324 -32.67 -9.36 10.21
N ASP A 325 -32.76 -9.86 8.98
CA ASP A 325 -32.30 -11.17 8.50
C ASP A 325 -31.73 -11.03 7.07
N PRO A 326 -31.05 -12.04 6.50
CA PRO A 326 -30.46 -11.97 5.16
C PRO A 326 -31.46 -11.67 4.03
N GLY A 327 -32.70 -12.16 4.10
CA GLY A 327 -33.74 -11.88 3.12
C GLY A 327 -34.20 -10.43 3.18
N THR A 328 -34.46 -9.91 4.39
CA THR A 328 -34.80 -8.49 4.61
C THR A 328 -33.71 -7.56 4.06
N VAL A 329 -32.42 -7.88 4.28
CA VAL A 329 -31.30 -7.10 3.75
C VAL A 329 -31.17 -7.24 2.22
N ALA A 330 -31.40 -8.43 1.68
CA ALA A 330 -31.36 -8.67 0.23
C ALA A 330 -32.45 -7.89 -0.52
N ILE A 331 -33.69 -7.84 0.01
CA ILE A 331 -34.79 -7.05 -0.59
C ILE A 331 -34.40 -5.57 -0.68
N ARG A 332 -33.81 -5.00 0.39
CA ARG A 332 -33.38 -3.59 0.40
C ARG A 332 -32.21 -3.35 -0.56
N ALA A 333 -31.26 -4.28 -0.66
CA ALA A 333 -30.16 -4.19 -1.60
C ALA A 333 -30.59 -4.35 -3.07
N ASN A 334 -31.56 -5.22 -3.34
CA ASN A 334 -32.15 -5.45 -4.67
C ASN A 334 -32.86 -4.20 -5.22
N GLY A 335 -33.43 -3.36 -4.35
CA GLY A 335 -33.99 -2.06 -4.73
C GLY A 335 -32.96 -0.94 -4.90
N ILE A 336 -31.66 -1.22 -4.73
CA ILE A 336 -30.54 -0.25 -4.77
C ILE A 336 -29.51 -0.62 -5.85
N SER A 337 -29.26 -1.91 -6.05
CA SER A 337 -28.24 -2.41 -6.98
C SER A 337 -28.69 -2.27 -8.44
N HIS A 338 -27.69 -2.15 -9.32
CA HIS A 338 -27.86 -2.20 -10.78
C HIS A 338 -26.98 -3.31 -11.41
N GLN A 339 -26.47 -4.24 -10.59
CA GLN A 339 -25.69 -5.39 -11.04
C GLN A 339 -26.61 -6.49 -11.57
N SER A 340 -26.07 -7.38 -12.41
CA SER A 340 -26.80 -8.59 -12.84
C SER A 340 -26.74 -9.72 -11.81
N PHE A 341 -25.66 -9.82 -11.01
CA PHE A 341 -25.41 -10.95 -10.12
C PHE A 341 -24.60 -10.57 -8.87
N GLY A 342 -25.13 -10.88 -7.68
CA GLY A 342 -24.54 -10.46 -6.40
C GLY A 342 -24.51 -8.93 -6.23
N LEU A 343 -23.67 -8.42 -5.33
CA LEU A 343 -23.57 -7.00 -4.99
C LEU A 343 -22.12 -6.50 -5.03
N SER A 344 -21.88 -5.36 -5.69
CA SER A 344 -20.55 -4.72 -5.78
C SER A 344 -20.09 -4.06 -4.47
N GLY A 345 -18.86 -3.52 -4.44
CA GLY A 345 -18.38 -2.73 -3.30
C GLY A 345 -19.24 -1.48 -3.05
N LYS A 346 -19.67 -0.78 -4.10
CA LYS A 346 -20.62 0.34 -4.02
C LYS A 346 -22.00 -0.10 -3.53
N ASP A 347 -22.48 -1.27 -3.95
CA ASP A 347 -23.77 -1.80 -3.47
C ASP A 347 -23.73 -2.10 -1.97
N LEU A 348 -22.62 -2.64 -1.45
CA LEU A 348 -22.40 -2.78 0.00
C LEU A 348 -22.46 -1.41 0.67
N LEU A 349 -21.70 -0.43 0.18
CA LEU A 349 -21.69 0.94 0.70
C LEU A 349 -23.09 1.56 0.74
N ASN A 350 -23.87 1.40 -0.33
CA ASN A 350 -25.20 1.99 -0.46
C ASN A 350 -26.25 1.24 0.37
N THR A 351 -26.17 -0.09 0.45
CA THR A 351 -27.02 -0.91 1.34
C THR A 351 -26.79 -0.54 2.81
N VAL A 352 -25.53 -0.37 3.24
CA VAL A 352 -25.19 0.03 4.61
C VAL A 352 -25.70 1.44 4.93
N LYS A 353 -25.53 2.43 4.03
CA LYS A 353 -26.11 3.76 4.17
C LYS A 353 -27.64 3.71 4.29
N ALA A 354 -28.29 2.88 3.48
CA ALA A 354 -29.75 2.73 3.49
C ALA A 354 -30.28 2.13 4.82
N TYR A 355 -29.42 1.53 5.65
CA TYR A 355 -29.72 1.09 7.02
C TYR A 355 -29.30 2.12 8.10
N GLY A 356 -28.95 3.35 7.72
CA GLY A 356 -28.53 4.41 8.65
C GLY A 356 -27.16 4.18 9.28
N ARG A 357 -26.33 3.32 8.67
CA ARG A 357 -24.97 2.98 9.13
C ARG A 357 -23.92 3.59 8.20
N SER A 358 -22.66 3.58 8.62
CA SER A 358 -21.54 4.09 7.81
C SER A 358 -20.53 3.00 7.46
N VAL A 359 -19.68 3.25 6.46
CA VAL A 359 -18.61 2.33 6.04
C VAL A 359 -17.29 3.08 5.96
N GLU A 360 -16.22 2.45 6.43
CA GLU A 360 -14.84 2.83 6.09
C GLU A 360 -14.22 1.75 5.21
N GLN A 361 -13.78 2.11 4.01
CA GLN A 361 -13.00 1.24 3.14
C GLN A 361 -11.55 1.18 3.64
N ILE A 362 -10.98 -0.03 3.69
CA ILE A 362 -9.71 -0.32 4.38
C ILE A 362 -8.61 -0.71 3.39
N SER A 363 -7.71 0.22 3.11
CA SER A 363 -6.53 0.00 2.24
C SER A 363 -5.32 -0.64 2.94
N SER A 364 -5.25 -0.64 4.28
CA SER A 364 -4.07 -1.08 5.04
C SER A 364 -4.39 -2.14 6.11
N GLN A 365 -3.59 -3.21 6.18
CA GLN A 365 -3.80 -4.30 7.15
C GLN A 365 -3.69 -3.81 8.60
N ASN A 366 -2.77 -2.88 8.88
CA ASN A 366 -2.64 -2.28 10.22
C ASN A 366 -3.92 -1.51 10.62
N ARG A 367 -4.64 -0.93 9.65
CA ARG A 367 -5.93 -0.29 9.93
C ARG A 367 -7.02 -1.33 10.22
N ALA A 368 -7.03 -2.47 9.52
CA ALA A 368 -7.90 -3.58 9.85
C ALA A 368 -7.64 -4.13 11.26
N ILE A 369 -6.37 -4.32 11.65
CA ILE A 369 -5.98 -4.74 13.01
C ILE A 369 -6.53 -3.77 14.06
N THR A 370 -6.33 -2.46 13.87
CA THR A 370 -6.84 -1.45 14.81
C THR A 370 -8.36 -1.52 14.95
N LEU A 371 -9.10 -1.59 13.84
CA LEU A 371 -10.57 -1.63 13.87
C LEU A 371 -11.11 -2.93 14.49
N LEU A 372 -10.51 -4.08 14.17
CA LEU A 372 -10.87 -5.39 14.75
C LEU A 372 -10.56 -5.46 16.25
N LYS A 373 -9.43 -4.87 16.71
CA LYS A 373 -9.13 -4.70 18.14
C LYS A 373 -10.12 -3.75 18.84
N SER A 374 -10.62 -2.73 18.13
CA SER A 374 -11.70 -1.86 18.58
C SER A 374 -13.10 -2.47 18.43
N GLY A 375 -13.25 -3.75 18.06
CA GLY A 375 -14.56 -4.42 17.97
C GLY A 375 -15.39 -4.07 16.74
N TYR A 376 -14.86 -3.37 15.73
CA TYR A 376 -15.58 -3.16 14.47
C TYR A 376 -15.55 -4.44 13.61
N PRO A 377 -16.71 -4.91 13.10
CA PRO A 377 -16.76 -5.98 12.12
C PRO A 377 -16.40 -5.47 10.72
N LEU A 378 -15.61 -6.26 9.99
CA LEU A 378 -15.19 -5.97 8.61
C LEU A 378 -15.79 -7.00 7.65
N VAL A 379 -16.34 -6.55 6.52
CA VAL A 379 -16.63 -7.44 5.39
C VAL A 379 -15.39 -7.49 4.49
N PHE A 380 -14.96 -8.68 4.12
CA PHE A 380 -13.91 -8.92 3.12
C PHE A 380 -14.54 -9.59 1.90
N TYR A 381 -14.27 -9.10 0.69
CA TYR A 381 -14.45 -9.92 -0.52
C TYR A 381 -13.13 -10.61 -0.85
N ILE A 382 -13.20 -11.91 -1.07
CA ILE A 382 -12.06 -12.82 -1.16
C ILE A 382 -12.16 -13.73 -2.37
N ASN A 383 -11.00 -14.20 -2.83
CA ASN A 383 -10.92 -15.28 -3.80
C ASN A 383 -10.69 -16.61 -3.07
N VAL A 384 -11.66 -17.52 -3.19
CA VAL A 384 -11.63 -18.88 -2.63
C VAL A 384 -11.86 -19.93 -3.73
N GLY A 385 -11.43 -19.64 -4.96
CA GLY A 385 -11.83 -20.34 -6.19
C GLY A 385 -13.11 -19.78 -6.81
N ILE A 386 -13.92 -19.08 -6.00
CA ILE A 386 -15.03 -18.22 -6.43
C ILE A 386 -14.90 -16.84 -5.78
N ARG A 387 -15.63 -15.85 -6.34
CA ARG A 387 -15.90 -14.56 -5.71
C ARG A 387 -16.78 -14.76 -4.49
N HIS A 388 -16.29 -14.43 -3.30
CA HIS A 388 -17.04 -14.64 -2.05
C HIS A 388 -16.89 -13.46 -1.08
N ALA A 389 -17.88 -13.26 -0.20
CA ALA A 389 -17.88 -12.24 0.83
C ALA A 389 -18.11 -12.85 2.22
N VAL A 390 -17.26 -12.50 3.19
CA VAL A 390 -17.30 -13.01 4.57
C VAL A 390 -17.15 -11.89 5.60
N VAL A 391 -17.66 -12.07 6.81
CA VAL A 391 -17.44 -11.14 7.92
C VAL A 391 -16.25 -11.60 8.76
N VAL A 392 -15.39 -10.65 9.13
CA VAL A 392 -14.25 -10.82 10.03
C VAL A 392 -14.49 -9.97 11.29
N TYR A 393 -14.31 -10.55 12.47
CA TYR A 393 -14.52 -9.85 13.75
C TYR A 393 -13.54 -10.31 14.84
N GLY A 394 -13.14 -9.36 15.69
CA GLY A 394 -12.16 -9.55 16.77
C GLY A 394 -10.74 -9.78 16.25
N TYR A 395 -9.75 -9.68 17.15
CA TYR A 395 -8.34 -9.92 16.84
C TYR A 395 -7.58 -10.42 18.06
N ASN A 396 -6.94 -11.57 17.95
CA ASN A 396 -6.02 -12.10 18.96
C ASN A 396 -4.77 -12.66 18.24
N ASN A 397 -3.61 -12.03 18.46
CA ASN A 397 -2.30 -12.45 17.96
C ASN A 397 -2.30 -12.97 16.52
N GLY A 398 -2.77 -12.13 15.59
CA GLY A 398 -2.84 -12.43 14.15
C GLY A 398 -4.06 -13.27 13.73
N THR A 399 -4.74 -13.93 14.68
CA THR A 399 -5.94 -14.73 14.44
C THR A 399 -7.21 -13.90 14.60
N VAL A 400 -8.20 -14.15 13.75
CA VAL A 400 -9.50 -13.47 13.71
C VAL A 400 -10.63 -14.50 13.61
N ASN A 401 -11.84 -14.13 14.06
CA ASN A 401 -13.03 -14.95 13.83
C ASN A 401 -13.61 -14.62 12.45
N VAL A 402 -14.08 -15.64 11.72
CA VAL A 402 -14.66 -15.54 10.38
C VAL A 402 -16.07 -16.14 10.37
N PHE A 403 -17.01 -15.37 9.83
CA PHE A 403 -18.40 -15.75 9.62
C PHE A 403 -18.63 -15.84 8.12
N ASP A 404 -18.47 -17.06 7.61
CA ASP A 404 -18.64 -17.40 6.21
C ASP A 404 -20.13 -17.76 5.95
N PRO A 405 -20.86 -16.96 5.15
CA PRO A 405 -22.29 -17.16 4.92
C PRO A 405 -22.59 -18.37 4.03
N TYR A 406 -21.61 -18.97 3.36
CA TYR A 406 -21.81 -20.18 2.56
C TYR A 406 -21.72 -21.44 3.43
N ASN A 407 -22.54 -21.49 4.48
CA ASN A 407 -22.58 -22.55 5.48
C ASN A 407 -21.21 -22.94 6.10
N ARG A 408 -20.29 -21.97 6.23
CA ARG A 408 -18.89 -22.15 6.66
C ARG A 408 -18.00 -23.01 5.73
N GLN A 409 -18.40 -23.26 4.48
CA GLN A 409 -17.66 -24.12 3.53
C GLN A 409 -16.17 -23.78 3.40
N PHE A 410 -15.81 -22.50 3.39
CA PHE A 410 -14.43 -22.04 3.20
C PHE A 410 -13.69 -21.75 4.51
N TYR A 411 -14.42 -21.60 5.62
CA TYR A 411 -13.89 -21.37 6.97
C TYR A 411 -14.65 -22.20 8.02
N PRO A 412 -14.55 -23.54 7.99
CA PRO A 412 -15.36 -24.43 8.84
C PRO A 412 -15.10 -24.22 10.33
N SER A 413 -13.85 -23.97 10.73
CA SER A 413 -13.43 -23.63 12.09
C SER A 413 -13.94 -22.26 12.59
N GLY A 414 -14.49 -21.43 11.70
CA GLY A 414 -14.85 -20.05 12.00
C GLY A 414 -13.68 -19.15 12.39
N ARG A 415 -12.43 -19.54 12.10
CA ARG A 415 -11.21 -18.81 12.48
C ARG A 415 -10.17 -18.83 11.36
N ALA A 416 -9.41 -17.74 11.23
CA ALA A 416 -8.35 -17.62 10.23
C ALA A 416 -7.21 -16.69 10.70
N SER A 417 -6.05 -16.77 10.03
CA SER A 417 -5.03 -15.72 10.11
C SER A 417 -5.49 -14.50 9.30
N LEU A 418 -5.41 -13.31 9.90
CA LEU A 418 -5.72 -12.05 9.23
C LEU A 418 -4.83 -11.83 7.99
N THR A 419 -3.57 -12.26 8.03
CA THR A 419 -2.66 -12.14 6.87
C THR A 419 -3.05 -13.09 5.75
N SER A 420 -3.52 -14.30 6.08
CA SER A 420 -3.99 -15.26 5.07
C SER A 420 -5.24 -14.76 4.33
N ILE A 421 -6.22 -14.17 5.05
CA ILE A 421 -7.42 -13.60 4.41
C ILE A 421 -7.14 -12.25 3.73
N TRP A 422 -6.25 -11.42 4.28
CA TRP A 422 -5.82 -10.16 3.65
C TRP A 422 -5.09 -10.39 2.33
N ASN A 423 -4.28 -11.45 2.22
CA ASN A 423 -3.53 -11.76 1.00
C ASN A 423 -4.34 -12.53 -0.06
N LYS A 424 -5.65 -12.74 0.16
CA LYS A 424 -6.57 -13.38 -0.78
C LYS A 424 -7.78 -12.50 -1.15
N PRO A 425 -7.60 -11.23 -1.58
CA PRO A 425 -8.72 -10.39 -2.01
C PRO A 425 -9.42 -11.00 -3.24
N SER A 426 -10.67 -10.61 -3.47
CA SER A 426 -11.37 -10.96 -4.71
C SER A 426 -10.63 -10.45 -5.95
N ALA A 427 -10.78 -11.17 -7.07
CA ALA A 427 -10.24 -10.79 -8.37
C ALA A 427 -11.29 -10.12 -9.29
N ASP A 428 -12.56 -10.04 -8.87
CA ASP A 428 -13.63 -9.44 -9.67
C ASP A 428 -13.56 -7.90 -9.61
N PRO A 429 -13.47 -7.18 -10.76
CA PRO A 429 -13.42 -5.73 -10.79
C PRO A 429 -14.59 -5.01 -10.09
N MET A 430 -15.79 -5.62 -9.98
CA MET A 430 -16.91 -4.97 -9.30
C MET A 430 -16.73 -4.90 -7.79
N ASP A 431 -15.98 -5.80 -7.17
CA ASP A 431 -15.70 -5.75 -5.73
C ASP A 431 -14.73 -4.60 -5.40
N TRP A 432 -13.90 -4.22 -6.36
CA TRP A 432 -12.94 -3.12 -6.27
C TRP A 432 -13.52 -1.75 -6.62
N ASP A 433 -14.80 -1.69 -7.01
CA ASP A 433 -15.43 -0.47 -7.53
C ASP A 433 -15.62 0.65 -6.48
N ALA A 434 -15.39 0.34 -5.21
CA ALA A 434 -15.36 1.25 -4.06
C ALA A 434 -13.97 1.36 -3.40
N GLY A 435 -12.91 0.80 -4.00
CA GLY A 435 -11.57 0.66 -3.43
C GLY A 435 -11.20 -0.78 -3.11
N ARG A 436 -10.09 -1.03 -2.41
CA ARG A 436 -9.70 -2.40 -2.00
C ARG A 436 -10.85 -3.07 -1.20
N PRO A 437 -11.25 -4.31 -1.50
CA PRO A 437 -12.52 -4.87 -1.04
C PRO A 437 -12.51 -5.38 0.42
N VAL A 438 -12.22 -4.47 1.34
CA VAL A 438 -12.28 -4.67 2.79
C VAL A 438 -12.99 -3.46 3.39
N PHE A 439 -14.11 -3.69 4.06
CA PHE A 439 -15.06 -2.65 4.45
C PHE A 439 -15.45 -2.80 5.92
N ALA A 440 -15.02 -1.86 6.77
CA ALA A 440 -15.48 -1.81 8.15
C ALA A 440 -16.86 -1.15 8.22
N VAL A 441 -17.86 -1.91 8.68
CA VAL A 441 -19.22 -1.39 8.90
C VAL A 441 -19.27 -0.74 10.28
N LYS A 442 -19.84 0.46 10.38
CA LYS A 442 -19.77 1.33 11.55
C LYS A 442 -21.11 1.84 12.05
#